data_AF-A0ABD3MUZ6-F1
#
_entry.id   AF-A0ABD3MUZ6-F1
#
_cell.length_a   1.000
_cell.length_b   1.000
_cell.length_c   1.000
_cell.angle_alpha   90.00
_cell.angle_beta   90.00
_cell.angle_gamma   90.00
#
_symmetry.space_group_name_H-M   'P 1'
#
loop_
_entity.id
_entity.type
_entity.pdbx_description
1 polymer ?
#
loop_
_entity_poly.entity_id
_entity_poly.type
_entity_poly.pdbx_seq_one_letter_code
_entity_poly.pdbx_strand_id
1 'polypeptide(L)'
;MASLSTAVTVLNRSVSSIIARRSIATFSTASAQYYGLIDSRRTGAAHNKPKTTSHISLVNSRPFSSLPPTDNVNGSWHYPPPTSLTVDAALKAQDAMRLFIEHGIGRRALDGIADETRQGNVPLIDRWQKIIQVYLQTQIAVIQLLGYAPNEHGITLYTQHLSQAKAMSSPEVQETLRTASRDTYRMVLGGAFGLDLVSAQNEKGEMSIVDARNMMYKVSLRMQDPAVLEKVAKATSQAVGMNDSPEAESIELANKNTTIQKIVLHDVYLAGSPSLVEECGFGGGEEGYIRMQGSLAEYQDDPLIHQYVGGATVKLLESAGIDMNSLKALAGAS
;
A
#
# COMPACT_ATOMS: atom_id res chain seq x y z
N MET A 1 -6.42 26.96 2.16
CA MET A 1 -7.34 25.99 1.53
C MET A 1 -6.58 24.68 1.34
N ALA A 2 -6.64 23.77 2.31
CA ALA A 2 -6.01 22.45 2.19
C ALA A 2 -6.78 21.62 1.16
N SER A 3 -6.09 21.09 0.15
CA SER A 3 -6.73 20.50 -1.03
C SER A 3 -7.36 19.13 -0.73
N LEU A 4 -8.46 18.80 -1.42
CA LEU A 4 -9.14 17.50 -1.39
C LEU A 4 -8.19 16.30 -1.69
N SER A 5 -6.99 16.56 -2.24
CA SER A 5 -5.93 15.56 -2.43
C SER A 5 -5.50 14.93 -1.10
N THR A 6 -5.54 15.67 0.02
CA THR A 6 -5.25 15.14 1.34
C THR A 6 -6.32 14.16 1.82
N ALA A 7 -7.61 14.32 1.49
CA ALA A 7 -8.67 13.43 1.99
C ALA A 7 -8.69 12.06 1.30
N VAL A 8 -8.46 12.00 -0.02
CA VAL A 8 -8.34 10.72 -0.77
C VAL A 8 -7.03 10.01 -0.43
N THR A 9 -5.96 10.78 -0.31
CA THR A 9 -4.69 10.30 0.21
C THR A 9 -4.86 9.83 1.65
N VAL A 10 -5.65 10.49 2.49
CA VAL A 10 -5.94 10.07 3.87
C VAL A 10 -6.87 8.87 3.93
N LEU A 11 -7.73 8.54 2.98
CA LEU A 11 -8.45 7.25 3.03
C LEU A 11 -7.58 6.08 2.58
N ASN A 12 -6.81 6.24 1.50
CA ASN A 12 -5.80 5.25 1.12
C ASN A 12 -4.70 5.16 2.20
N ARG A 13 -4.31 6.28 2.84
CA ARG A 13 -3.30 6.32 3.92
C ARG A 13 -3.85 6.00 5.30
N SER A 14 -5.12 6.23 5.66
CA SER A 14 -5.72 5.88 6.96
C SER A 14 -6.02 4.38 7.01
N VAL A 15 -6.40 3.79 5.89
CA VAL A 15 -6.51 2.34 5.75
C VAL A 15 -5.11 1.71 5.76
N SER A 16 -4.18 2.28 4.99
CA SER A 16 -2.76 1.88 5.03
C SER A 16 -2.12 2.12 6.40
N SER A 17 -2.56 3.13 7.15
CA SER A 17 -2.11 3.51 8.49
C SER A 17 -2.60 2.53 9.53
N ILE A 18 -3.91 2.24 9.57
CA ILE A 18 -4.48 1.28 10.51
C ILE A 18 -3.94 -0.14 10.22
N ILE A 19 -3.81 -0.51 8.95
CA ILE A 19 -3.17 -1.76 8.53
C ILE A 19 -1.66 -1.72 8.84
N ALA A 20 -0.97 -0.59 8.64
CA ALA A 20 0.44 -0.42 9.01
C ALA A 20 0.64 -0.46 10.52
N ARG A 21 -0.24 0.08 11.37
CA ARG A 21 -0.15 0.00 12.84
C ARG A 21 -0.22 -1.44 13.32
N ARG A 22 -1.15 -2.23 12.76
CA ARG A 22 -1.21 -3.68 13.02
C ARG A 22 0.00 -4.41 12.43
N SER A 23 0.45 -4.07 11.23
CA SER A 23 1.57 -4.72 10.54
C SER A 23 2.95 -4.38 11.12
N ILE A 24 3.15 -3.16 11.63
CA ILE A 24 4.36 -2.68 12.31
C ILE A 24 4.45 -3.33 13.69
N ALA A 25 3.33 -3.49 14.41
CA ALA A 25 3.30 -4.27 15.64
C ALA A 25 3.73 -5.72 15.37
N THR A 26 3.16 -6.38 14.35
CA THR A 26 3.54 -7.75 13.98
C THR A 26 4.98 -7.86 13.45
N PHE A 27 5.47 -6.88 12.68
CA PHE A 27 6.84 -6.86 12.15
C PHE A 27 7.87 -6.57 13.23
N SER A 28 7.59 -5.68 14.18
CA SER A 28 8.46 -5.44 15.34
C SER A 28 8.63 -6.71 16.17
N THR A 29 7.54 -7.46 16.39
CA THR A 29 7.59 -8.76 17.08
C THR A 29 8.33 -9.84 16.26
N ALA A 30 8.07 -9.94 14.95
CA ALA A 30 8.71 -10.92 14.08
C ALA A 30 10.21 -10.62 13.81
N SER A 31 10.57 -9.35 13.71
CA SER A 31 11.95 -8.86 13.61
C SER A 31 12.71 -9.14 14.91
N ALA A 32 12.12 -8.82 16.07
CA ALA A 32 12.72 -9.14 17.38
C ALA A 32 12.90 -10.66 17.58
N GLN A 33 11.96 -11.48 17.11
CA GLN A 33 12.09 -12.94 17.12
C GLN A 33 13.16 -13.46 16.14
N TYR A 34 13.30 -12.85 14.95
CA TYR A 34 14.29 -13.24 13.95
C TYR A 34 15.72 -12.86 14.37
N TYR A 35 15.93 -11.66 14.92
CA TYR A 35 17.22 -11.24 15.48
C TYR A 35 17.54 -11.99 16.78
N GLY A 36 16.54 -12.29 17.63
CA GLY A 36 16.72 -13.14 18.82
C GLY A 36 17.10 -14.59 18.51
N LEU A 37 16.59 -15.16 17.41
CA LEU A 37 16.95 -16.51 16.94
C LEU A 37 18.37 -16.59 16.36
N ILE A 38 18.89 -15.49 15.80
CA ILE A 38 20.27 -15.41 15.31
C ILE A 38 21.26 -15.29 16.48
N ASP A 39 20.90 -14.58 17.55
CA ASP A 39 21.75 -14.43 18.73
C ASP A 39 21.74 -15.70 19.60
N SER A 40 20.59 -16.37 19.73
CA SER A 40 20.47 -17.61 20.50
C SER A 40 21.16 -18.83 19.85
N ARG A 41 21.53 -18.76 18.57
CA ARG A 41 22.33 -19.80 17.89
C ARG A 41 23.84 -19.61 18.04
N ARG A 42 24.30 -18.53 18.71
CA ARG A 42 25.72 -18.25 18.89
C ARG A 42 26.31 -18.81 20.18
N THR A 43 25.49 -19.34 21.08
CA THR A 43 25.93 -19.96 22.34
C THR A 43 25.33 -21.37 22.47
N GLY A 44 25.91 -22.35 21.78
CA GLY A 44 25.43 -23.73 21.85
C GLY A 44 26.42 -24.74 21.25
N ALA A 45 27.31 -25.22 22.11
CA ALA A 45 28.05 -26.48 22.13
C ALA A 45 28.35 -27.25 20.81
N ALA A 46 29.65 -27.50 20.64
CA ALA A 46 30.30 -28.26 19.59
C ALA A 46 30.08 -29.79 19.66
N HIS A 47 29.82 -30.45 18.51
CA HIS A 47 30.37 -31.78 18.22
C HIS A 47 30.30 -32.18 16.72
N ASN A 48 31.49 -32.52 16.19
CA ASN A 48 31.84 -33.46 15.09
C ASN A 48 31.42 -33.29 13.62
N LYS A 49 32.39 -32.76 12.85
CA LYS A 49 33.00 -33.18 11.54
C LYS A 49 32.19 -33.18 10.22
N PRO A 50 32.87 -32.91 9.08
CA PRO A 50 32.29 -32.17 7.95
C PRO A 50 31.92 -33.03 6.75
N LYS A 51 30.81 -32.67 6.07
CA LYS A 51 30.56 -33.01 4.67
C LYS A 51 30.72 -31.74 3.84
N THR A 52 31.65 -31.81 2.90
CA THR A 52 31.96 -30.82 1.87
C THR A 52 30.70 -30.40 1.13
N THR A 53 30.28 -29.15 1.33
CA THR A 53 29.27 -28.47 0.50
C THR A 53 29.79 -27.08 0.21
N SER A 54 29.82 -26.73 -1.06
CA SER A 54 30.33 -25.49 -1.63
C SER A 54 29.69 -24.27 -0.94
N HIS A 55 30.49 -23.55 -0.16
CA HIS A 55 30.10 -22.25 0.38
C HIS A 55 30.04 -21.24 -0.76
N ILE A 56 28.83 -20.82 -1.14
CA ILE A 56 28.63 -19.49 -1.71
C ILE A 56 28.87 -18.52 -0.55
N SER A 57 30.04 -17.88 -0.59
CA SER A 57 30.38 -16.76 0.28
C SER A 57 29.33 -15.67 0.11
N LEU A 58 28.55 -15.41 1.16
CA LEU A 58 27.81 -14.16 1.32
C LEU A 58 28.81 -13.02 1.24
N VAL A 59 28.76 -12.29 0.14
CA VAL A 59 29.49 -11.04 -0.04
C VAL A 59 29.04 -10.11 1.07
N ASN A 60 30.02 -9.73 1.88
CA ASN A 60 29.94 -8.75 2.93
C ASN A 60 29.74 -7.38 2.24
N SER A 61 28.49 -7.02 1.93
CA SER A 61 28.13 -5.71 1.40
C SER A 61 28.29 -4.66 2.51
N ARG A 62 29.51 -4.12 2.62
CA ARG A 62 29.78 -2.82 3.26
C ARG A 62 29.59 -1.69 2.23
N PRO A 63 29.24 -0.48 2.70
CA PRO A 63 28.39 0.47 1.98
C PRO A 63 29.16 1.51 1.16
N PHE A 64 28.44 2.14 0.23
CA PHE A 64 28.74 3.49 -0.24
C PHE A 64 28.65 4.48 0.95
N SER A 65 29.77 4.71 1.66
CA SER A 65 30.10 5.98 2.34
C SER A 65 31.37 5.78 3.19
N SER A 66 32.44 6.50 2.86
CA SER A 66 33.68 6.56 3.62
C SER A 66 33.59 7.62 4.71
N LEU A 67 33.10 7.24 5.90
CA LEU A 67 33.32 8.00 7.13
C LEU A 67 33.97 7.09 8.17
N PRO A 68 34.94 7.60 8.96
CA PRO A 68 35.68 6.79 9.93
C PRO A 68 34.76 6.30 11.06
N PRO A 69 35.02 5.11 11.61
CA PRO A 69 34.19 4.52 12.64
C PRO A 69 34.40 5.27 13.97
N THR A 70 33.33 5.86 14.50
CA THR A 70 33.29 6.29 15.90
C THR A 70 32.73 5.14 16.74
N ASP A 71 33.57 4.56 17.57
CA ASP A 71 33.20 3.57 18.58
C ASP A 71 32.25 4.21 19.62
N ASN A 72 30.95 3.94 19.50
CA ASN A 72 30.02 4.05 20.61
C ASN A 72 28.91 2.99 20.46
N VAL A 73 29.23 1.82 20.98
CA VAL A 73 28.39 0.62 21.01
C VAL A 73 27.36 0.77 22.14
N ASN A 74 26.29 1.50 21.85
CA ASN A 74 24.95 1.39 22.46
C ASN A 74 23.90 2.32 21.82
N GLY A 75 24.23 2.99 20.71
CA GLY A 75 23.31 3.86 20.01
C GLY A 75 22.41 3.08 19.06
N SER A 76 21.09 3.13 19.27
CA SER A 76 20.16 3.05 18.15
C SER A 76 20.69 3.95 17.04
N TRP A 77 21.01 3.38 15.87
CA TRP A 77 21.49 4.12 14.71
C TRP A 77 20.33 4.96 14.13
N HIS A 78 19.83 5.91 14.92
CA HIS A 78 18.92 6.94 14.48
C HIS A 78 19.75 8.01 13.77
N TYR A 79 20.16 7.69 12.54
CA TYR A 79 20.46 8.76 11.61
C TYR A 79 19.20 9.64 11.51
N PRO A 80 19.33 10.97 11.64
CA PRO A 80 18.18 11.84 11.44
C PRO A 80 17.62 11.57 10.04
N PRO A 81 16.29 11.60 9.87
CA PRO A 81 15.70 11.40 8.55
C PRO A 81 16.28 12.41 7.57
N PRO A 82 16.47 12.02 6.30
CA PRO A 82 16.99 12.94 5.30
C PRO A 82 16.07 14.15 5.17
N THR A 83 16.63 15.34 4.95
CA THR A 83 15.87 16.59 4.80
C THR A 83 15.22 16.76 3.43
N SER A 84 15.67 15.98 2.44
CA SER A 84 15.13 15.93 1.08
C SER A 84 15.51 14.59 0.43
N LEU A 85 14.81 14.23 -0.66
CA LEU A 85 15.13 13.07 -1.48
C LEU A 85 15.74 13.56 -2.79
N THR A 86 16.92 13.07 -3.15
CA THR A 86 17.51 13.36 -4.47
C THR A 86 16.80 12.52 -5.53
N VAL A 87 16.85 12.98 -6.79
CA VAL A 87 16.29 12.26 -7.93
C VAL A 87 16.87 10.85 -8.07
N ASP A 88 18.20 10.73 -7.94
CA ASP A 88 18.89 9.43 -7.99
C ASP A 88 18.46 8.50 -6.86
N ALA A 89 18.30 9.01 -5.64
CA ALA A 89 17.78 8.22 -4.52
C ALA A 89 16.32 7.79 -4.76
N ALA A 90 15.49 8.65 -5.34
CA ALA A 90 14.11 8.33 -5.70
C ALA A 90 14.04 7.20 -6.73
N LEU A 91 14.85 7.26 -7.79
CA LEU A 91 14.91 6.20 -8.81
C LEU A 91 15.39 4.87 -8.21
N LYS A 92 16.48 4.89 -7.43
CA LYS A 92 17.00 3.71 -6.74
C LYS A 92 16.00 3.12 -5.74
N ALA A 93 15.18 3.94 -5.10
CA ALA A 93 14.11 3.48 -4.22
C ALA A 93 13.04 2.71 -5.02
N GLN A 94 12.66 3.19 -6.19
CA GLN A 94 11.71 2.49 -7.07
C GLN A 94 12.29 1.17 -7.59
N ASP A 95 13.58 1.16 -7.97
CA ASP A 95 14.27 -0.07 -8.40
C ASP A 95 14.34 -1.11 -7.28
N ALA A 96 14.68 -0.67 -6.06
CA ALA A 96 14.72 -1.54 -4.89
C ALA A 96 13.33 -2.09 -4.54
N MET A 97 12.29 -1.25 -4.64
CA MET A 97 10.91 -1.65 -4.45
C MET A 97 10.52 -2.75 -5.45
N ARG A 98 10.78 -2.52 -6.74
CA ARG A 98 10.54 -3.50 -7.80
C ARG A 98 11.28 -4.80 -7.52
N LEU A 99 12.57 -4.74 -7.18
CA LEU A 99 13.39 -5.92 -6.89
C LEU A 99 12.80 -6.76 -5.75
N PHE A 100 12.33 -6.13 -4.67
CA PHE A 100 11.74 -6.85 -3.55
C PHE A 100 10.36 -7.44 -3.85
N ILE A 101 9.57 -6.77 -4.69
CA ILE A 101 8.29 -7.31 -5.19
C ILE A 101 8.51 -8.47 -6.15
N GLU A 102 9.55 -8.40 -7.00
CA GLU A 102 9.81 -9.40 -8.03
C GLU A 102 10.49 -10.66 -7.49
N HIS A 103 11.46 -10.49 -6.58
CA HIS A 103 12.35 -11.57 -6.15
C HIS A 103 12.50 -11.70 -4.62
N GLY A 104 11.97 -10.75 -3.86
CA GLY A 104 12.23 -10.63 -2.43
C GLY A 104 11.15 -11.21 -1.51
N ILE A 105 11.03 -10.60 -0.33
CA ILE A 105 9.99 -10.94 0.66
C ILE A 105 8.60 -10.61 0.11
N GLY A 106 8.48 -9.52 -0.66
CA GLY A 106 7.23 -9.15 -1.33
C GLY A 106 6.72 -10.26 -2.22
N ARG A 107 7.59 -10.82 -3.08
CA ARG A 107 7.22 -11.92 -3.98
C ARG A 107 6.61 -13.12 -3.24
N ARG A 108 7.30 -13.61 -2.22
CA ARG A 108 6.84 -14.77 -1.43
C ARG A 108 5.49 -14.54 -0.77
N ALA A 109 5.25 -13.33 -0.27
CA ALA A 109 3.97 -12.98 0.32
C ALA A 109 2.85 -12.90 -0.72
N LEU A 110 3.13 -12.34 -1.91
CA LEU A 110 2.18 -12.31 -3.03
C LEU A 110 1.85 -13.71 -3.55
N ASP A 111 2.84 -14.61 -3.64
CA ASP A 111 2.61 -16.00 -4.03
C ASP A 111 1.65 -16.72 -3.06
N GLY A 112 1.77 -16.45 -1.75
CA GLY A 112 0.84 -16.97 -0.75
C GLY A 112 -0.59 -16.44 -0.93
N ILE A 113 -0.75 -15.16 -1.30
CA ILE A 113 -2.07 -14.59 -1.62
C ILE A 113 -2.62 -15.20 -2.94
N ALA A 114 -1.75 -15.49 -3.90
CA ALA A 114 -2.15 -16.15 -5.15
C ALA A 114 -2.62 -17.59 -4.92
N ASP A 115 -2.04 -18.32 -3.96
CA ASP A 115 -2.53 -19.62 -3.52
C ASP A 115 -3.96 -19.50 -2.95
N GLU A 116 -4.21 -18.52 -2.07
CA GLU A 116 -5.54 -18.25 -1.52
C GLU A 116 -6.56 -17.86 -2.61
N THR A 117 -6.13 -17.10 -3.63
CA THR A 117 -6.95 -16.74 -4.79
C THR A 117 -7.37 -17.99 -5.56
N ARG A 118 -6.43 -18.90 -5.84
CA ARG A 118 -6.72 -20.15 -6.56
C ARG A 118 -7.64 -21.10 -5.78
N GLN A 119 -7.55 -21.07 -4.46
CA GLN A 119 -8.43 -21.88 -3.60
C GLN A 119 -9.85 -21.29 -3.48
N GLY A 120 -10.04 -19.99 -3.73
CA GLY A 120 -11.34 -19.33 -3.69
C GLY A 120 -12.00 -19.31 -2.30
N ASN A 121 -11.25 -19.58 -1.23
CA ASN A 121 -11.76 -19.72 0.15
C ASN A 121 -11.65 -18.43 0.97
N VAL A 122 -10.82 -17.48 0.53
CA VAL A 122 -10.67 -16.17 1.19
C VAL A 122 -11.54 -15.13 0.45
N PRO A 123 -12.25 -14.23 1.15
CA PRO A 123 -12.94 -13.12 0.51
C PRO A 123 -11.98 -12.15 -0.22
N LEU A 124 -12.40 -11.59 -1.36
CA LEU A 124 -11.60 -10.64 -2.15
C LEU A 124 -11.04 -9.48 -1.32
N ILE A 125 -11.86 -8.90 -0.44
CA ILE A 125 -11.46 -7.80 0.42
C ILE A 125 -10.30 -8.16 1.35
N ASP A 126 -10.29 -9.37 1.90
CA ASP A 126 -9.25 -9.80 2.82
C ASP A 126 -7.94 -10.02 2.06
N ARG A 127 -8.01 -10.60 0.85
CA ARG A 127 -6.87 -10.67 -0.07
C ARG A 127 -6.37 -9.27 -0.44
N TRP A 128 -7.26 -8.35 -0.79
CA TRP A 128 -6.92 -6.97 -1.12
C TRP A 128 -6.17 -6.27 0.02
N GLN A 129 -6.63 -6.41 1.26
CA GLN A 129 -5.95 -5.85 2.43
C GLN A 129 -4.55 -6.46 2.62
N LYS A 130 -4.38 -7.77 2.42
CA LYS A 130 -3.06 -8.42 2.45
C LYS A 130 -2.13 -7.88 1.35
N ILE A 131 -2.64 -7.63 0.14
CA ILE A 131 -1.86 -7.06 -0.97
C ILE A 131 -1.33 -5.68 -0.61
N ILE A 132 -2.20 -4.80 -0.09
CA ILE A 132 -1.81 -3.46 0.36
C ILE A 132 -0.79 -3.56 1.50
N GLN A 133 -0.97 -4.48 2.44
CA GLN A 133 0.00 -4.73 3.49
C GLN A 133 1.38 -5.11 2.94
N VAL A 134 1.45 -6.03 1.97
CA VAL A 134 2.72 -6.44 1.35
C VAL A 134 3.40 -5.26 0.65
N TYR A 135 2.63 -4.45 -0.07
CA TYR A 135 3.15 -3.23 -0.69
C TYR A 135 3.75 -2.28 0.35
N LEU A 136 2.99 -1.92 1.39
CA LEU A 136 3.46 -0.99 2.42
C LEU A 136 4.66 -1.51 3.20
N GLN A 137 4.67 -2.80 3.55
CA GLN A 137 5.82 -3.42 4.22
C GLN A 137 7.08 -3.37 3.37
N THR A 138 6.94 -3.61 2.06
CA THR A 138 8.06 -3.50 1.13
C THR A 138 8.55 -2.05 1.03
N GLN A 139 7.62 -1.09 0.94
CA GLN A 139 7.96 0.33 0.94
C GLN A 139 8.69 0.74 2.23
N ILE A 140 8.20 0.31 3.40
CA ILE A 140 8.84 0.55 4.70
C ILE A 140 10.28 0.02 4.69
N ALA A 141 10.49 -1.21 4.21
CA ALA A 141 11.82 -1.79 4.13
C ALA A 141 12.76 -0.97 3.22
N VAL A 142 12.28 -0.47 2.08
CA VAL A 142 13.06 0.37 1.17
C VAL A 142 13.38 1.73 1.78
N ILE A 143 12.39 2.45 2.32
CA ILE A 143 12.62 3.80 2.85
C ILE A 143 13.50 3.79 4.11
N GLN A 144 13.48 2.69 4.87
CA GLN A 144 14.36 2.51 6.01
C GLN A 144 15.83 2.49 5.59
N LEU A 145 16.15 1.95 4.40
CA LEU A 145 17.51 1.99 3.83
C LEU A 145 17.96 3.41 3.46
N LEU A 146 17.01 4.33 3.27
CA LEU A 146 17.25 5.74 2.99
C LEU A 146 17.26 6.60 4.26
N GLY A 147 17.10 5.99 5.44
CA GLY A 147 17.11 6.68 6.74
C GLY A 147 15.75 7.21 7.19
N TYR A 148 14.65 6.89 6.50
CA TYR A 148 13.30 7.22 7.00
C TYR A 148 12.88 6.27 8.11
N ALA A 149 12.04 6.75 9.02
CA ALA A 149 11.47 5.91 10.08
C ALA A 149 10.56 4.82 9.48
N PRO A 150 10.58 3.58 10.02
CA PRO A 150 9.76 2.48 9.53
C PRO A 150 8.32 2.55 10.08
N ASN A 151 7.67 3.70 9.91
CA ASN A 151 6.33 3.99 10.40
C ASN A 151 5.55 4.90 9.44
N GLU A 152 4.29 5.19 9.77
CA GLU A 152 3.41 6.07 8.96
C GLU A 152 4.02 7.45 8.69
N HIS A 153 4.71 8.01 9.69
CA HIS A 153 5.36 9.30 9.58
C HIS A 153 6.50 9.25 8.55
N GLY A 154 7.34 8.20 8.59
CA GLY A 154 8.40 8.00 7.61
C GLY A 154 7.88 7.79 6.19
N ILE A 155 6.80 7.02 6.00
CA ILE A 155 6.12 6.88 4.69
C ILE A 155 5.62 8.23 4.20
N THR A 156 4.97 9.01 5.07
CA THR A 156 4.42 10.32 4.73
C THR A 156 5.52 11.29 4.31
N LEU A 157 6.59 11.37 5.11
CA LEU A 157 7.75 12.22 4.83
C LEU A 157 8.48 11.80 3.55
N TYR A 158 8.69 10.50 3.35
CA TYR A 158 9.25 9.97 2.10
C TYR A 158 8.39 10.35 0.90
N THR A 159 7.07 10.18 0.99
CA THR A 159 6.16 10.51 -0.11
C THR A 159 6.19 12.01 -0.41
N GLN A 160 6.26 12.86 0.61
CA GLN A 160 6.43 14.31 0.42
C GLN A 160 7.74 14.63 -0.31
N HIS A 161 8.86 14.06 0.13
CA HIS A 161 10.16 14.29 -0.51
C HIS A 161 10.19 13.74 -1.94
N LEU A 162 9.55 12.60 -2.20
CA LEU A 162 9.40 12.03 -3.54
C LEU A 162 8.60 12.95 -4.46
N SER A 163 7.47 13.49 -4.00
CA SER A 163 6.68 14.45 -4.78
C SER A 163 7.47 15.72 -5.09
N GLN A 164 8.24 16.23 -4.13
CA GLN A 164 9.12 17.38 -4.33
C GLN A 164 10.23 17.07 -5.34
N ALA A 165 10.91 15.92 -5.20
CA ALA A 165 11.94 15.46 -6.13
C ALA A 165 11.40 15.32 -7.56
N LYS A 166 10.22 14.70 -7.72
CA LYS A 166 9.51 14.57 -9.01
C LYS A 166 9.22 15.96 -9.60
N ALA A 167 8.64 16.88 -8.82
CA ALA A 167 8.31 18.22 -9.30
C ALA A 167 9.55 19.05 -9.75
N MET A 168 10.71 18.81 -9.13
CA MET A 168 11.97 19.48 -9.50
C MET A 168 12.75 18.78 -10.64
N SER A 169 12.27 17.62 -11.10
CA SER A 169 12.95 16.81 -12.12
C SER A 169 12.58 17.19 -13.54
N SER A 170 13.40 16.77 -14.52
CA SER A 170 13.05 16.89 -15.94
C SER A 170 11.80 16.05 -16.28
N PRO A 171 11.06 16.38 -17.36
CA PRO A 171 9.88 15.61 -17.78
C PRO A 171 10.17 14.12 -18.00
N GLU A 172 11.33 13.77 -18.55
CA GLU A 172 11.76 12.38 -18.76
C GLU A 172 11.91 11.60 -17.44
N VAL A 173 12.49 12.24 -16.43
CA VAL A 173 12.64 11.63 -15.10
C VAL A 173 11.30 11.53 -14.38
N GLN A 174 10.44 12.55 -14.51
CA GLN A 174 9.08 12.50 -13.98
C GLN A 174 8.32 11.30 -14.53
N GLU A 175 8.44 11.08 -15.84
CA GLU A 175 7.82 9.97 -16.54
C GLU A 175 8.41 8.60 -16.12
N THR A 176 9.73 8.54 -15.94
CA THR A 176 10.41 7.33 -15.45
C THR A 176 9.93 6.96 -14.04
N LEU A 177 9.89 7.92 -13.11
CA LEU A 177 9.40 7.69 -11.74
C LEU A 177 7.93 7.28 -11.71
N ARG A 178 7.11 7.90 -12.57
CA ARG A 178 5.69 7.60 -12.73
C ARG A 178 5.48 6.17 -13.24
N THR A 179 6.17 5.79 -14.32
CA THR A 179 6.15 4.45 -14.91
C THR A 179 6.63 3.40 -13.91
N ALA A 180 7.74 3.64 -13.21
CA ALA A 180 8.27 2.68 -12.23
C ALA A 180 7.30 2.44 -11.07
N SER A 181 6.67 3.50 -10.55
CA SER A 181 5.67 3.39 -9.47
C SER A 181 4.44 2.60 -9.93
N ARG A 182 3.93 2.93 -11.12
CA ARG A 182 2.79 2.26 -11.74
C ARG A 182 3.05 0.78 -11.99
N ASP A 183 4.19 0.45 -12.59
CA ASP A 183 4.49 -0.95 -12.95
C ASP A 183 4.75 -1.78 -11.70
N THR A 184 5.38 -1.21 -10.67
CA THR A 184 5.50 -1.86 -9.36
C THR A 184 4.12 -2.17 -8.78
N TYR A 185 3.16 -1.23 -8.85
CA TYR A 185 1.80 -1.48 -8.39
C TYR A 185 1.09 -2.57 -9.21
N ARG A 186 1.28 -2.60 -10.54
CA ARG A 186 0.77 -3.69 -11.40
C ARG A 186 1.41 -5.03 -11.08
N MET A 187 2.70 -5.08 -10.76
CA MET A 187 3.38 -6.32 -10.33
C MET A 187 2.82 -6.85 -9.02
N VAL A 188 2.48 -5.96 -8.09
CA VAL A 188 1.85 -6.31 -6.81
C VAL A 188 0.46 -6.92 -7.04
N LEU A 189 -0.39 -6.23 -7.79
CA LEU A 189 -1.74 -6.71 -8.12
C LEU A 189 -1.67 -8.01 -8.94
N GLY A 190 -0.85 -8.04 -9.98
CA GLY A 190 -0.68 -9.18 -10.86
C GLY A 190 -0.13 -10.40 -10.13
N GLY A 191 0.88 -10.21 -9.28
CA GLY A 191 1.47 -11.27 -8.47
C GLY A 191 0.45 -11.94 -7.55
N ALA A 192 -0.41 -11.16 -6.88
CA ALA A 192 -1.39 -11.69 -5.94
C ALA A 192 -2.59 -12.41 -6.58
N PHE A 193 -2.91 -12.10 -7.84
CA PHE A 193 -4.01 -12.73 -8.58
C PHE A 193 -3.54 -13.68 -9.69
N GLY A 194 -2.22 -13.87 -9.85
CA GLY A 194 -1.67 -14.66 -10.94
C GLY A 194 -1.93 -14.08 -12.33
N LEU A 195 -2.03 -12.75 -12.43
CA LEU A 195 -2.30 -12.03 -13.68
C LEU A 195 -1.03 -11.32 -14.17
N ASP A 196 -0.71 -11.46 -15.44
CA ASP A 196 0.37 -10.67 -16.05
C ASP A 196 -0.14 -9.30 -16.51
N LEU A 197 -0.28 -8.37 -15.57
CA LEU A 197 -0.81 -7.03 -15.83
C LEU A 197 0.20 -6.13 -16.57
N VAL A 198 1.50 -6.35 -16.40
CA VAL A 198 2.53 -5.51 -17.02
C VAL A 198 2.63 -5.84 -18.51
N SER A 199 2.79 -7.13 -18.86
CA SER A 199 2.88 -7.52 -20.28
C SER A 199 1.57 -7.25 -21.01
N ALA A 200 0.42 -7.54 -20.39
CA ALA A 200 -0.88 -7.26 -20.99
C ALA A 200 -1.08 -5.76 -21.30
N GLN A 201 -0.53 -4.85 -20.48
CA GLN A 201 -0.58 -3.43 -20.78
C GLN A 201 0.37 -3.05 -21.92
N ASN A 202 1.59 -3.60 -21.92
CA ASN A 202 2.57 -3.34 -22.99
C ASN A 202 2.03 -3.76 -24.37
N GLU A 203 1.23 -4.83 -24.42
CA GLU A 203 0.60 -5.29 -25.66
C GLU A 203 -0.61 -4.45 -26.07
N LYS A 204 -1.50 -4.11 -25.12
CA LYS A 204 -2.76 -3.39 -25.41
C LYS A 204 -2.59 -1.88 -25.52
N GLY A 205 -1.47 -1.34 -25.07
CA GLY A 205 -1.25 0.09 -24.91
C GLY A 205 -1.97 0.65 -23.68
N GLU A 206 -1.65 1.88 -23.31
CA GLU A 206 -2.21 2.58 -22.16
C GLU A 206 -3.67 3.01 -22.41
N MET A 207 -4.53 2.84 -21.39
CA MET A 207 -5.89 3.39 -21.41
C MET A 207 -5.81 4.90 -21.54
N SER A 208 -6.74 5.56 -22.25
CA SER A 208 -6.74 7.03 -22.34
C SER A 208 -7.17 7.69 -21.02
N ILE A 209 -6.67 8.91 -20.77
CA ILE A 209 -7.08 9.69 -19.59
C ILE A 209 -8.58 10.02 -19.61
N VAL A 210 -9.18 10.16 -20.79
CA VAL A 210 -10.61 10.43 -20.96
C VAL A 210 -11.42 9.22 -20.50
N ASP A 211 -11.02 8.02 -20.90
CA ASP A 211 -11.66 6.78 -20.47
C ASP A 211 -11.50 6.58 -18.96
N ALA A 212 -10.29 6.80 -18.42
CA ALA A 212 -10.02 6.71 -17.00
C ALA A 212 -10.94 7.64 -16.18
N ARG A 213 -11.07 8.91 -16.60
CA ARG A 213 -11.95 9.90 -15.96
C ARG A 213 -13.42 9.48 -16.07
N ASN A 214 -13.87 9.00 -17.23
CA ASN A 214 -15.23 8.53 -17.42
C ASN A 214 -15.55 7.33 -16.50
N MET A 215 -14.62 6.39 -16.36
CA MET A 215 -14.76 5.25 -15.44
C MET A 215 -14.85 5.71 -13.99
N MET A 216 -13.92 6.58 -13.55
CA MET A 216 -13.91 7.06 -12.16
C MET A 216 -15.09 7.97 -11.84
N TYR A 217 -15.62 8.70 -12.83
CA TYR A 217 -16.88 9.42 -12.70
C TYR A 217 -18.05 8.45 -12.45
N LYS A 218 -18.17 7.37 -13.24
CA LYS A 218 -19.19 6.33 -13.00
C LYS A 218 -19.06 5.68 -11.62
N VAL A 219 -17.84 5.32 -11.21
CA VAL A 219 -17.55 4.80 -9.85
C VAL A 219 -18.06 5.80 -8.80
N SER A 220 -17.73 7.08 -8.96
CA SER A 220 -18.13 8.13 -8.01
C SER A 220 -19.64 8.31 -7.95
N LEU A 221 -20.37 8.19 -9.06
CA LEU A 221 -21.82 8.27 -9.06
C LEU A 221 -22.44 7.11 -8.29
N ARG A 222 -21.97 5.87 -8.54
CA ARG A 222 -22.46 4.68 -7.82
C ARG A 222 -22.13 4.69 -6.34
N MET A 223 -20.96 5.18 -5.94
CA MET A 223 -20.61 5.38 -4.52
C MET A 223 -21.56 6.35 -3.80
N GLN A 224 -22.19 7.25 -4.54
CA GLN A 224 -23.13 8.25 -4.01
C GLN A 224 -24.58 7.84 -4.20
N ASP A 225 -24.85 6.65 -4.70
CA ASP A 225 -26.20 6.11 -4.83
C ASP A 225 -26.84 6.01 -3.43
N PRO A 226 -28.06 6.55 -3.23
CA PRO A 226 -28.76 6.49 -1.95
C PRO A 226 -28.83 5.07 -1.37
N ALA A 227 -29.00 4.04 -2.21
CA ALA A 227 -29.05 2.65 -1.75
C ALA A 227 -27.71 2.18 -1.19
N VAL A 228 -26.59 2.60 -1.79
CA VAL A 228 -25.24 2.29 -1.29
C VAL A 228 -24.98 3.02 0.02
N LEU A 229 -25.31 4.31 0.10
CA LEU A 229 -25.13 5.12 1.31
C LEU A 229 -25.96 4.59 2.49
N GLU A 230 -27.22 4.21 2.25
CA GLU A 230 -28.08 3.57 3.26
C GLU A 230 -27.50 2.24 3.73
N LYS A 231 -27.00 1.42 2.80
CA LYS A 231 -26.35 0.15 3.14
C LYS A 231 -25.12 0.37 4.02
N VAL A 232 -24.31 1.39 3.73
CA VAL A 232 -23.16 1.77 4.58
C VAL A 232 -23.64 2.15 5.98
N ALA A 233 -24.58 3.09 6.09
CA ALA A 233 -25.09 3.56 7.38
C ALA A 233 -25.66 2.41 8.23
N LYS A 234 -26.41 1.50 7.61
CA LYS A 234 -26.96 0.32 8.27
C LYS A 234 -25.88 -0.67 8.73
N ALA A 235 -24.87 -0.91 7.90
CA ALA A 235 -23.81 -1.87 8.23
C ALA A 235 -22.83 -1.34 9.28
N THR A 236 -22.58 -0.03 9.32
CA THR A 236 -21.65 0.58 10.27
C THR A 236 -22.29 0.94 11.60
N SER A 237 -23.60 1.20 11.65
CA SER A 237 -24.32 1.44 12.91
C SER A 237 -24.36 0.23 13.84
N GLN A 238 -24.16 -0.98 13.32
CA GLN A 238 -24.08 -2.21 14.11
C GLN A 238 -22.71 -2.41 14.79
N ALA A 239 -21.69 -1.67 14.36
CA ALA A 239 -20.35 -1.70 14.95
C ALA A 239 -20.30 -0.71 16.13
N VAL A 240 -20.96 -1.02 17.25
CA VAL A 240 -20.93 -0.19 18.46
C VAL A 240 -19.73 -0.59 19.32
N GLY A 241 -18.81 0.34 19.58
CA GLY A 241 -17.73 0.16 20.53
C GLY A 241 -18.25 -0.09 21.95
N MET A 242 -17.75 -1.14 22.62
CA MET A 242 -18.21 -1.51 23.96
C MET A 242 -17.63 -0.62 25.08
N ASN A 243 -16.72 0.33 24.79
CA ASN A 243 -16.07 1.23 25.76
C ASN A 243 -15.49 2.49 25.09
N ASP A 244 -15.44 3.63 25.79
CA ASP A 244 -14.91 4.94 25.34
C ASP A 244 -13.36 5.03 25.35
N SER A 245 -12.66 3.91 25.16
CA SER A 245 -11.19 3.93 25.15
C SER A 245 -10.65 4.36 23.78
N PRO A 246 -9.51 5.08 23.70
CA PRO A 246 -8.88 5.43 22.42
C PRO A 246 -8.56 4.21 21.54
N GLU A 247 -8.27 3.06 22.16
CA GLU A 247 -8.06 1.80 21.45
C GLU A 247 -9.35 1.27 20.82
N ALA A 248 -10.46 1.32 21.56
CA ALA A 248 -11.76 0.91 21.06
C ALA A 248 -12.24 1.81 19.91
N GLU A 249 -12.04 3.13 20.00
CA GLU A 249 -12.35 4.07 18.92
C GLU A 249 -11.54 3.76 17.64
N SER A 250 -10.25 3.44 17.80
CA SER A 250 -9.37 3.05 16.69
C SER A 250 -9.83 1.74 16.02
N ILE A 251 -10.23 0.74 16.83
CA ILE A 251 -10.76 -0.53 16.33
C ILE A 251 -12.11 -0.31 15.63
N GLU A 252 -12.99 0.51 16.19
CA GLU A 252 -14.28 0.84 15.58
C GLU A 252 -14.10 1.52 14.22
N LEU A 253 -13.21 2.52 14.15
CA LEU A 253 -12.88 3.19 12.89
C LEU A 253 -12.31 2.20 11.86
N ALA A 254 -11.44 1.28 12.28
CA ALA A 254 -10.90 0.23 11.42
C ALA A 254 -12.00 -0.69 10.86
N ASN A 255 -12.96 -1.07 11.71
CA ASN A 255 -14.09 -1.90 11.32
C ASN A 255 -15.03 -1.17 10.36
N LYS A 256 -15.37 0.09 10.64
CA LYS A 256 -16.19 0.93 9.75
C LYS A 256 -15.53 1.09 8.38
N ASN A 257 -14.23 1.38 8.34
CA ASN A 257 -13.48 1.48 7.09
C ASN A 257 -13.49 0.17 6.29
N THR A 258 -13.31 -0.97 6.96
CA THR A 258 -13.38 -2.29 6.32
C THR A 258 -14.77 -2.55 5.75
N THR A 259 -15.83 -2.22 6.48
CA THR A 259 -17.22 -2.34 6.02
C THR A 259 -17.50 -1.47 4.78
N ILE A 260 -17.04 -0.22 4.78
CA ILE A 260 -17.16 0.67 3.61
C ILE A 260 -16.48 0.05 2.39
N GLN A 261 -15.24 -0.46 2.54
CA GLN A 261 -14.52 -1.09 1.43
C GLN A 261 -15.25 -2.32 0.88
N LYS A 262 -15.80 -3.17 1.76
CA LYS A 262 -16.60 -4.32 1.35
C LYS A 262 -17.80 -3.91 0.50
N ILE A 263 -18.53 -2.89 0.94
CA ILE A 263 -19.71 -2.38 0.23
C ILE A 263 -19.30 -1.74 -1.10
N VAL A 264 -18.26 -0.90 -1.11
CA VAL A 264 -17.77 -0.30 -2.37
C VAL A 264 -17.36 -1.39 -3.36
N LEU A 265 -16.60 -2.39 -2.91
CA LEU A 265 -16.17 -3.48 -3.79
C LEU A 265 -17.37 -4.25 -4.36
N HIS A 266 -18.30 -4.70 -3.51
CA HIS A 266 -19.39 -5.56 -3.94
C HIS A 266 -20.52 -4.79 -4.62
N ASP A 267 -20.95 -3.66 -4.08
CA ASP A 267 -22.14 -2.93 -4.53
C ASP A 267 -21.83 -1.85 -5.59
N VAL A 268 -20.60 -1.34 -5.65
CA VAL A 268 -20.23 -0.34 -6.67
C VAL A 268 -19.56 -1.00 -7.88
N TYR A 269 -18.52 -1.80 -7.64
CA TYR A 269 -17.73 -2.38 -8.73
C TYR A 269 -18.35 -3.67 -9.30
N LEU A 270 -18.74 -4.59 -8.43
CA LEU A 270 -19.09 -5.97 -8.83
C LEU A 270 -20.59 -6.24 -8.94
N ALA A 271 -21.45 -5.35 -8.45
CA ALA A 271 -22.90 -5.52 -8.54
C ALA A 271 -23.44 -5.11 -9.91
N GLY A 272 -24.61 -5.67 -10.24
CA GLY A 272 -25.32 -5.44 -11.50
C GLY A 272 -25.13 -6.57 -12.50
N SER A 273 -25.82 -6.46 -13.64
CA SER A 273 -25.68 -7.34 -14.79
C SER A 273 -25.93 -6.52 -16.07
N PRO A 274 -24.88 -6.02 -16.74
CA PRO A 274 -23.45 -6.20 -16.43
C PRO A 274 -23.00 -5.49 -15.15
N SER A 275 -21.88 -5.94 -14.57
CA SER A 275 -21.22 -5.24 -13.47
C SER A 275 -20.50 -3.96 -13.96
N LEU A 276 -20.13 -3.02 -13.08
CA LEU A 276 -19.43 -1.80 -13.53
C LEU A 276 -18.11 -2.14 -14.23
N VAL A 277 -17.38 -3.12 -13.70
CA VAL A 277 -16.10 -3.57 -14.29
C VAL A 277 -16.29 -4.12 -15.71
N GLU A 278 -17.41 -4.81 -15.94
CA GLU A 278 -17.78 -5.37 -17.23
C GLU A 278 -18.27 -4.29 -18.20
N GLU A 279 -19.08 -3.33 -17.73
CA GLU A 279 -19.47 -2.14 -18.49
C GLU A 279 -18.27 -1.30 -18.93
N CYS A 280 -17.19 -1.32 -18.15
CA CYS A 280 -15.92 -0.65 -18.46
C CYS A 280 -15.01 -1.49 -19.37
N GLY A 281 -15.42 -2.68 -19.81
CA GLY A 281 -14.68 -3.50 -20.75
C GLY A 281 -13.57 -4.37 -20.13
N PHE A 282 -13.55 -4.55 -18.81
CA PHE A 282 -12.53 -5.38 -18.14
C PHE A 282 -12.97 -6.83 -17.91
N GLY A 283 -14.18 -7.20 -18.34
CA GLY A 283 -14.81 -8.48 -18.03
C GLY A 283 -15.49 -8.48 -16.66
N GLY A 284 -16.00 -9.63 -16.25
CA GLY A 284 -16.75 -9.78 -15.00
C GLY A 284 -15.90 -10.21 -13.80
N GLY A 285 -16.47 -10.03 -12.60
CA GLY A 285 -15.93 -10.60 -11.37
C GLY A 285 -14.62 -9.99 -10.89
N GLU A 286 -13.93 -10.73 -10.02
CA GLU A 286 -12.72 -10.25 -9.34
C GLU A 286 -11.58 -9.96 -10.32
N GLU A 287 -11.36 -10.82 -11.31
CA GLU A 287 -10.31 -10.61 -12.31
C GLU A 287 -10.53 -9.31 -13.09
N GLY A 288 -11.76 -9.04 -13.53
CA GLY A 288 -12.10 -7.79 -14.20
C GLY A 288 -11.86 -6.57 -13.31
N TYR A 289 -12.20 -6.67 -12.03
CA TYR A 289 -11.86 -5.62 -11.05
C TYR A 289 -10.36 -5.39 -10.95
N ILE A 290 -9.54 -6.44 -10.85
CA ILE A 290 -8.07 -6.28 -10.73
C ILE A 290 -7.45 -5.72 -12.00
N ARG A 291 -7.93 -6.11 -13.19
CA ARG A 291 -7.50 -5.52 -14.47
C ARG A 291 -7.86 -4.05 -14.57
N MET A 292 -9.07 -3.67 -14.11
CA MET A 292 -9.49 -2.27 -14.04
C MET A 292 -8.58 -1.47 -13.10
N GLN A 293 -8.28 -1.98 -11.89
CA GLN A 293 -7.38 -1.33 -10.94
C GLN A 293 -5.95 -1.17 -11.50
N GLY A 294 -5.42 -2.19 -12.17
CA GLY A 294 -4.12 -2.14 -12.83
C GLY A 294 -4.04 -1.12 -13.97
N SER A 295 -5.16 -0.91 -14.69
CA SER A 295 -5.26 0.09 -15.76
C SER A 295 -5.36 1.51 -15.21
N LEU A 296 -6.12 1.70 -14.12
CA LEU A 296 -6.28 2.99 -13.44
C LEU A 296 -5.04 3.45 -12.67
N ALA A 297 -4.09 2.55 -12.41
CA ALA A 297 -2.83 2.87 -11.73
C ALA A 297 -2.04 4.00 -12.40
N GLU A 298 -2.17 4.13 -13.72
CA GLU A 298 -1.61 5.19 -14.56
C GLU A 298 -2.02 6.60 -14.11
N TYR A 299 -3.26 6.73 -13.64
CA TYR A 299 -3.94 8.01 -13.41
C TYR A 299 -4.15 8.32 -11.93
N GLN A 300 -3.36 7.69 -11.06
CA GLN A 300 -3.47 7.89 -9.61
C GLN A 300 -3.14 9.31 -9.16
N ASP A 301 -2.45 10.12 -9.97
CA ASP A 301 -2.13 11.52 -9.68
C ASP A 301 -3.09 12.51 -10.39
N ASP A 302 -4.12 12.02 -11.12
CA ASP A 302 -5.02 12.90 -11.86
C ASP A 302 -5.95 13.70 -10.92
N PRO A 303 -5.94 15.05 -10.99
CA PRO A 303 -6.68 15.87 -10.05
C PRO A 303 -8.21 15.74 -10.19
N LEU A 304 -8.71 15.41 -11.39
CA LEU A 304 -10.15 15.27 -11.61
C LEU A 304 -10.66 13.93 -11.08
N ILE A 305 -9.88 12.86 -11.25
CA ILE A 305 -10.13 11.57 -10.60
C ILE A 305 -10.13 11.75 -9.07
N HIS A 306 -9.17 12.50 -8.51
CA HIS A 306 -9.15 12.82 -7.08
C HIS A 306 -10.41 13.55 -6.62
N GLN A 307 -10.90 14.51 -7.42
CA GLN A 307 -12.12 15.25 -7.09
C GLN A 307 -13.35 14.33 -7.07
N TYR A 308 -13.51 13.48 -8.08
CA TYR A 308 -14.64 12.55 -8.18
C TYR A 308 -14.66 11.56 -7.01
N VAL A 309 -13.54 10.87 -6.81
CA VAL A 309 -13.44 9.87 -5.74
C VAL A 309 -13.51 10.54 -4.38
N GLY A 310 -12.80 11.65 -4.17
CA GLY A 310 -12.78 12.36 -2.90
C GLY A 310 -14.15 12.84 -2.44
N GLY A 311 -14.92 13.45 -3.33
CA GLY A 311 -16.29 13.86 -3.02
C GLY A 311 -17.19 12.67 -2.67
N ALA A 312 -17.08 11.57 -3.42
CA ALA A 312 -17.86 10.36 -3.17
C ALA A 312 -17.47 9.67 -1.84
N THR A 313 -16.16 9.60 -1.54
CA THR A 313 -15.69 8.97 -0.30
C THR A 313 -16.09 9.77 0.94
N VAL A 314 -16.10 11.11 0.86
CA VAL A 314 -16.62 11.94 1.97
C VAL A 314 -18.06 11.57 2.29
N LYS A 315 -18.93 11.41 1.28
CA LYS A 315 -20.33 11.00 1.51
C LYS A 315 -20.46 9.61 2.13
N LEU A 316 -19.60 8.66 1.75
CA LEU A 316 -19.57 7.33 2.37
C LEU A 316 -19.13 7.39 3.84
N LEU A 317 -18.11 8.19 4.15
CA LEU A 317 -17.64 8.40 5.52
C LEU A 317 -18.70 9.08 6.39
N GLU A 318 -19.35 10.13 5.88
CA GLU A 318 -20.46 10.80 6.55
C GLU A 318 -21.61 9.82 6.80
N SER A 319 -21.97 9.00 5.80
CA SER A 319 -23.00 7.96 5.95
C SER A 319 -22.61 6.89 6.97
N ALA A 320 -21.31 6.61 7.12
CA ALA A 320 -20.80 5.70 8.14
C ALA A 320 -20.78 6.29 9.57
N GLY A 321 -21.14 7.57 9.72
CA GLY A 321 -21.06 8.31 10.98
C GLY A 321 -19.63 8.67 11.37
N ILE A 322 -18.71 8.79 10.40
CA ILE A 322 -17.32 9.22 10.63
C ILE A 322 -17.24 10.73 10.43
N ASP A 323 -16.97 11.46 11.51
CA ASP A 323 -16.79 12.91 11.44
C ASP A 323 -15.46 13.27 10.76
N MET A 324 -15.57 14.01 9.65
CA MET A 324 -14.42 14.52 8.90
C MET A 324 -13.57 15.49 9.70
N ASN A 325 -14.15 16.21 10.67
CA ASN A 325 -13.38 17.10 11.53
C ASN A 325 -12.52 16.30 12.53
N SER A 326 -13.05 15.21 13.07
CA SER A 326 -12.29 14.27 13.89
C SER A 326 -11.12 13.65 13.14
N LEU A 327 -11.30 13.29 11.86
CA LEU A 327 -10.21 12.80 11.01
C LEU A 327 -9.11 13.87 10.79
N LYS A 328 -9.50 15.14 10.59
CA LYS A 328 -8.53 16.25 10.46
C LYS A 328 -7.77 16.50 11.75
N ALA A 329 -8.45 16.42 12.89
CA ALA A 329 -7.82 16.57 14.20
C ALA A 329 -6.79 15.45 14.46
N LEU A 330 -7.14 14.20 14.14
CA LEU A 330 -6.23 13.05 14.21
C LEU A 330 -5.00 13.22 13.31
N ALA A 331 -5.17 13.79 12.11
CA ALA A 331 -4.09 14.03 11.18
C ALA A 331 -3.18 15.23 11.55
N GLY A 332 -3.68 16.17 12.34
CA GLY A 332 -2.92 17.34 12.81
C GLY A 332 -2.24 17.16 14.17
N ALA A 333 -2.55 16.08 14.90
CA ALA A 333 -1.99 15.78 16.22
C ALA A 333 -0.74 14.87 16.17
N SER A 334 -0.29 14.47 14.99
CA SER A 334 0.88 13.62 14.73
C SER A 334 2.01 14.38 14.05
#